data_AF-A0A939KL67-F1
#
_entry.id   AF-A0A939KL67-F1
#
_cell.length_a   1.000
_cell.length_b   1.000
_cell.length_c   1.000
_cell.angle_alpha   90.00
_cell.angle_beta   90.00
_cell.angle_gamma   90.00
#
_symmetry.space_group_name_H-M   'P 1'
#
loop_
_entity.id
_entity.type
_entity.pdbx_description
1 polymer ?
#
loop_
_entity_poly.entity_id
_entity_poly.type
_entity_poly.pdbx_seq_one_letter_code
_entity_poly.pdbx_strand_id
1 'polypeptide(L)'
;MNYKYKMEKVLDYRSNVEKHKVEDFARITQKLDQEKKHLDILEEKLDQKKKEVATDVNAMKMSFLYKEKLKAELTHQKKKVDDIFHKANDAREVLIEARKDRKIMELLKEKDKDKFQQEMLLKEQKELDDFTIMRFAK
;
A
#
# COMPACT_ATOMS: atom_id res chain seq x y z
N MET A 1 -31.44 -12.95 -19.31
CA MET A 1 -30.56 -11.83 -19.70
C MET A 1 -29.31 -11.86 -18.83
N ASN A 2 -28.10 -11.67 -19.37
CA ASN A 2 -26.86 -11.68 -18.58
C ASN A 2 -26.54 -10.26 -18.08
N TYR A 3 -26.17 -10.10 -16.80
CA TYR A 3 -25.84 -8.80 -16.21
C TYR A 3 -24.49 -8.30 -16.74
N LYS A 4 -24.42 -7.00 -17.06
CA LYS A 4 -23.17 -6.34 -17.47
C LYS A 4 -23.06 -4.98 -16.83
N TYR A 5 -22.06 -4.83 -15.96
CA TYR A 5 -21.78 -3.55 -15.32
C TYR A 5 -21.19 -2.56 -16.33
N LYS A 6 -21.78 -1.37 -16.43
CA LYS A 6 -21.39 -0.37 -17.44
C LYS A 6 -19.98 0.19 -17.21
N MET A 7 -19.52 0.21 -15.96
CA MET A 7 -18.23 0.79 -15.56
C MET A 7 -17.16 -0.26 -15.26
N GLU A 8 -17.29 -1.49 -15.79
CA GLU A 8 -16.34 -2.59 -15.56
C GLU A 8 -14.89 -2.17 -15.89
N LYS A 9 -14.68 -1.53 -17.06
CA LYS A 9 -13.35 -1.05 -17.46
C LYS A 9 -12.74 -0.04 -16.49
N VAL A 10 -13.58 0.78 -15.84
CA VAL A 10 -13.12 1.77 -14.85
C VAL A 10 -12.73 1.07 -13.55
N LEU A 11 -13.50 0.06 -13.14
CA LEU A 11 -13.17 -0.78 -11.98
C LEU A 11 -11.86 -1.55 -12.21
N ASP A 12 -11.65 -2.11 -13.40
CA ASP A 12 -10.41 -2.79 -13.77
C ASP A 12 -9.21 -1.83 -13.73
N TYR A 13 -9.37 -0.64 -14.31
CA TYR A 13 -8.34 0.39 -14.27
C TYR A 13 -7.97 0.77 -12.83
N ARG A 14 -8.96 1.03 -11.97
CA ARG A 14 -8.71 1.36 -10.55
C ARG A 14 -8.08 0.21 -9.78
N SER A 15 -8.43 -1.03 -10.10
CA SER A 15 -7.80 -2.22 -9.51
C SER A 15 -6.32 -2.33 -9.90
N ASN A 16 -5.99 -2.03 -11.16
CA ASN A 16 -4.59 -1.97 -11.62
C ASN A 16 -3.82 -0.81 -10.96
N VAL A 17 -4.45 0.36 -10.80
CA VAL A 17 -3.84 1.48 -10.07
C VAL A 17 -3.52 1.09 -8.64
N GLU A 18 -4.46 0.48 -7.90
CA GLU A 18 -4.19 -0.02 -6.54
C GLU A 18 -3.02 -1.00 -6.54
N LYS A 19 -3.00 -1.96 -7.46
CA LYS A 19 -1.93 -2.96 -7.55
C LYS A 19 -0.54 -2.30 -7.68
N HIS A 20 -0.41 -1.31 -8.55
CA HIS A 20 0.84 -0.56 -8.68
C HIS A 20 1.21 0.21 -7.40
N LYS A 21 0.23 0.77 -6.69
CA LYS A 21 0.50 1.44 -5.40
C LYS A 21 0.92 0.45 -4.30
N VAL A 22 0.40 -0.78 -4.32
CA VAL A 22 0.86 -1.85 -3.43
C VAL A 22 2.33 -2.20 -3.72
N GLU A 23 2.69 -2.37 -4.99
CA GLU A 23 4.06 -2.66 -5.42
C GLU A 23 5.03 -1.54 -5.03
N ASP A 24 4.64 -0.28 -5.24
CA ASP A 24 5.41 0.89 -4.85
C ASP A 24 5.64 0.96 -3.34
N PHE A 25 4.56 0.79 -2.56
CA PHE A 25 4.63 0.80 -1.10
C PHE A 25 5.51 -0.33 -0.56
N ALA A 26 5.39 -1.54 -1.12
CA ALA A 26 6.21 -2.68 -0.74
C ALA A 26 7.70 -2.41 -1.01
N ARG A 27 8.04 -1.87 -2.19
CA ARG A 27 9.43 -1.51 -2.56
C ARG A 27 10.03 -0.48 -1.61
N ILE A 28 9.28 0.58 -1.27
CA ILE A 28 9.76 1.62 -0.36
C ILE A 28 9.94 1.07 1.06
N THR A 29 9.00 0.24 1.52
CA THR A 29 9.06 -0.37 2.86
C THR A 29 10.23 -1.34 2.98
N GLN A 30 10.49 -2.13 1.94
CA GLN A 30 11.67 -3.01 1.90
C GLN A 30 12.97 -2.20 1.98
N LYS A 31 13.05 -1.08 1.24
CA LYS A 31 14.19 -0.18 1.34
C LYS A 31 14.32 0.40 2.75
N LEU A 32 13.23 0.83 3.37
CA LEU A 32 13.25 1.33 4.74
C LEU A 32 13.82 0.29 5.73
N ASP A 33 13.39 -0.97 5.62
CA ASP A 33 13.88 -2.07 6.45
C ASP A 33 15.39 -2.30 6.28
N GLN A 34 15.87 -2.29 5.03
CA GLN A 34 17.30 -2.41 4.74
C GLN A 34 18.13 -1.28 5.36
N GLU A 35 17.64 -0.04 5.27
CA GLU A 35 18.34 1.13 5.80
C GLU A 35 18.31 1.19 7.33
N LYS A 36 17.22 0.71 7.96
CA LYS A 36 17.15 0.52 9.42
C LYS A 36 18.15 -0.53 9.89
N LYS A 37 18.21 -1.69 9.23
CA LYS A 37 19.23 -2.72 9.51
C LYS A 37 20.65 -2.18 9.37
N HIS A 38 20.90 -1.35 8.35
CA HIS A 38 22.21 -0.71 8.19
C HIS A 38 22.52 0.26 9.35
N LEU A 39 21.52 1.02 9.79
CA LEU A 39 21.66 1.90 10.96
C LEU A 39 21.99 1.11 12.23
N ASP A 40 21.27 0.01 12.48
CA ASP A 40 21.51 -0.85 13.65
C ASP A 40 22.95 -1.40 13.66
N ILE A 41 23.45 -1.83 12.49
CA ILE A 41 24.84 -2.29 12.34
C ILE A 41 25.85 -1.17 12.65
N LEU A 42 25.58 0.06 12.23
CA LEU A 42 26.45 1.21 12.53
C LEU A 42 26.43 1.57 14.02
N GLU A 43 25.26 1.51 14.65
CA GLU A 43 25.10 1.72 16.09
C GLU A 43 25.87 0.66 16.90
N GLU A 44 25.77 -0.61 16.51
CA GLU A 44 26.51 -1.70 17.14
C GLU A 44 28.03 -1.52 16.98
N LYS A 45 28.50 -1.18 15.77
CA LYS A 45 29.92 -0.92 15.51
C LYS A 45 30.46 0.23 16.37
N LEU A 46 29.68 1.29 16.55
CA LEU A 46 30.08 2.41 17.39
C LEU A 46 30.15 2.00 18.86
N ASP A 47 29.19 1.20 19.34
CA ASP A 47 29.19 0.70 20.72
C ASP A 47 30.39 -0.22 21.01
N GLN A 48 30.70 -1.14 20.08
CA GLN A 48 31.89 -1.98 20.16
C GLN A 48 33.16 -1.12 20.22
N LYS A 49 33.29 -0.09 19.37
CA LYS A 49 34.45 0.83 19.42
C LYS A 49 34.53 1.68 20.67
N LYS A 50 33.42 1.97 21.35
CA LYS A 50 33.45 2.66 22.65
C LYS A 50 34.07 1.79 23.75
N LYS A 51 33.87 0.48 23.68
CA LYS A 51 34.39 -0.50 24.64
C LYS A 51 35.87 -0.83 24.44
N GLU A 52 36.41 -0.59 23.24
CA GLU A 52 37.84 -0.76 22.97
C GLU A 52 38.69 0.30 23.68
N VAL A 53 39.67 -0.15 24.47
CA VAL A 53 40.69 0.68 25.11
C VAL A 53 41.94 0.68 24.22
N ALA A 54 42.35 1.86 23.75
CA ALA A 54 43.59 2.02 23.02
C ALA A 54 44.78 2.09 23.98
N THR A 55 45.85 1.36 23.68
CA THR A 55 47.02 1.18 24.55
C THR A 55 48.17 2.14 24.24
N ASP A 56 48.21 2.74 23.05
CA ASP A 56 49.22 3.73 22.65
C ASP A 56 48.60 5.02 22.07
N VAL A 57 49.37 6.12 22.05
CA VAL A 57 48.92 7.46 21.62
C VAL A 57 48.47 7.52 20.16
N ASN A 58 49.18 6.83 19.24
CA ASN A 58 48.77 6.71 17.84
C ASN A 58 47.48 5.87 17.72
N ALA A 59 47.35 4.77 18.46
CA ALA A 59 46.12 3.99 18.50
C ALA A 59 44.94 4.81 19.05
N MET A 60 45.16 5.66 20.06
CA MET A 60 44.16 6.59 20.58
C MET A 60 43.71 7.60 19.51
N LYS A 61 44.66 8.21 18.78
CA LYS A 61 44.37 9.16 17.70
C LYS A 61 43.57 8.50 16.57
N MET A 62 43.96 7.31 16.14
CA MET A 62 43.25 6.57 15.09
C MET A 62 41.85 6.11 15.54
N SER A 63 41.72 5.65 16.78
CA SER A 63 40.43 5.30 17.38
C SER A 63 39.49 6.50 17.44
N PHE A 64 40.00 7.68 17.82
CA PHE A 64 39.23 8.92 17.82
C PHE A 64 38.72 9.30 16.43
N LEU A 65 39.61 9.35 15.43
CA LEU A 65 39.24 9.69 14.05
C LEU A 65 38.21 8.71 13.47
N TYR A 66 38.37 7.42 13.74
CA TYR A 66 37.42 6.40 13.30
C TYR A 66 36.05 6.55 13.99
N LYS A 67 36.02 6.85 15.29
CA LYS A 67 34.77 7.14 16.03
C LYS A 67 34.05 8.36 15.47
N GLU A 68 34.78 9.43 15.14
CA GLU A 68 34.18 10.63 14.53
C GLU A 68 33.61 10.32 13.13
N LYS A 69 34.33 9.54 12.32
CA LYS A 69 33.82 9.06 11.03
C LYS A 69 32.53 8.24 11.19
N LEU A 70 32.51 7.27 12.13
CA LEU A 70 31.33 6.47 12.40
C LEU A 70 30.15 7.33 12.86
N LYS A 71 30.38 8.32 13.73
CA LYS A 71 29.31 9.26 14.15
C LYS A 71 28.73 10.02 12.96
N ALA A 72 29.58 10.53 12.07
CA ALA A 72 29.15 11.24 10.88
C ALA A 72 28.33 10.34 9.94
N GLU A 73 28.78 9.11 9.70
CA GLU A 73 28.04 8.10 8.93
C GLU A 73 26.68 7.79 9.57
N LEU A 74 26.63 7.67 10.89
CA LEU A 74 25.42 7.37 11.65
C LEU A 74 24.42 8.54 11.58
N THR A 75 24.88 9.78 11.67
CA THR A 75 24.04 10.97 11.46
C THR A 75 23.46 10.98 10.04
N HIS A 76 24.26 10.69 9.03
CA HIS A 76 23.78 10.62 7.65
C HIS A 76 22.76 9.49 7.46
N GLN A 77 23.05 8.31 8.02
CA GLN A 77 22.16 7.16 7.92
C GLN A 77 20.83 7.39 8.64
N LYS A 78 20.84 8.06 9.81
CA LYS A 78 19.60 8.45 10.52
C LYS A 78 18.73 9.34 9.65
N LYS A 79 19.32 10.37 9.03
CA LYS A 79 18.59 11.26 8.11
C LYS A 79 18.02 10.49 6.93
N LYS A 80 18.79 9.57 6.34
CA LYS A 80 18.34 8.74 5.22
C LYS A 80 17.17 7.83 5.61
N VAL A 81 17.21 7.21 6.79
CA VAL A 81 16.10 6.41 7.32
C VAL A 81 14.85 7.27 7.51
N ASP A 82 15.01 8.46 8.08
CA ASP A 82 13.91 9.42 8.29
C ASP A 82 13.27 9.87 6.97
N ASP A 83 14.09 10.25 5.98
CA ASP A 83 13.62 10.63 4.64
C ASP A 83 12.84 9.49 3.96
N ILE A 84 13.30 8.24 4.11
CA ILE A 84 12.64 7.07 3.52
C ILE A 84 11.37 6.71 4.31
N PHE A 85 11.37 6.93 5.63
CA PHE A 85 10.19 6.74 6.47
C PHE A 85 9.07 7.69 6.05
N HIS A 86 9.36 8.97 5.83
CA HIS A 86 8.39 9.92 5.31
C HIS A 86 7.84 9.48 3.95
N LYS A 87 8.71 9.07 3.01
CA LYS A 87 8.28 8.54 1.71
C LYS A 87 7.40 7.28 1.83
N ALA A 88 7.68 6.42 2.81
CA ALA A 88 6.86 5.23 3.05
C ALA A 88 5.47 5.61 3.56
N ASN A 89 5.37 6.61 4.44
CA ASN A 89 4.09 7.13 4.92
C ASN A 89 3.29 7.79 3.79
N ASP A 90 3.94 8.62 2.96
CA ASP A 90 3.28 9.23 1.81
C ASP A 90 2.74 8.16 0.85
N ALA A 91 3.55 7.14 0.55
CA ALA A 91 3.12 6.02 -0.30
C ALA A 91 1.97 5.21 0.33
N ARG A 92 1.94 5.09 1.66
CA ARG A 92 0.85 4.44 2.39
C ARG A 92 -0.46 5.20 2.25
N GLU A 93 -0.44 6.52 2.42
CA GLU A 93 -1.64 7.36 2.25
C GLU A 93 -2.18 7.27 0.82
N VAL A 94 -1.29 7.34 -0.18
CA VAL A 94 -1.66 7.17 -1.60
C VAL A 94 -2.30 5.79 -1.86
N LEU A 95 -1.77 4.73 -1.25
CA LEU A 95 -2.36 3.39 -1.36
C LEU A 95 -3.74 3.30 -0.69
N ILE A 96 -3.93 3.95 0.46
CA ILE A 96 -5.22 4.00 1.15
C ILE A 96 -6.27 4.67 0.26
N GLU A 97 -5.94 5.79 -0.38
CA GLU A 97 -6.86 6.46 -1.29
C GLU A 97 -7.18 5.61 -2.52
N ALA A 98 -6.17 4.98 -3.15
CA ALA A 98 -6.41 4.07 -4.28
C ALA A 98 -7.32 2.89 -3.91
N ARG A 99 -7.19 2.35 -2.69
CA ARG A 99 -8.07 1.31 -2.14
C ARG A 99 -9.50 1.77 -1.97
N LYS A 100 -9.69 2.96 -1.39
CA LYS A 100 -11.02 3.56 -1.25
C LYS A 100 -11.68 3.73 -2.62
N ASP A 101 -10.93 4.26 -3.57
CA ASP A 101 -11.39 4.49 -4.94
C ASP A 101 -11.85 3.20 -5.64
N ARG A 102 -11.09 2.10 -5.52
CA ARG A 102 -11.53 0.80 -6.02
C ARG A 102 -12.78 0.31 -5.29
N LYS A 103 -12.80 0.41 -3.96
CA LYS A 103 -13.91 -0.10 -3.15
C LYS A 103 -15.23 0.61 -3.42
N ILE A 104 -15.20 1.91 -3.68
CA ILE A 104 -16.38 2.68 -4.11
C ILE A 104 -16.96 2.10 -5.41
N MET A 105 -16.11 1.77 -6.39
CA MET A 105 -16.58 1.20 -7.66
C MET A 105 -17.17 -0.21 -7.50
N GLU A 106 -16.63 -1.02 -6.58
CA GLU A 106 -17.21 -2.33 -6.24
C GLU A 106 -18.61 -2.18 -5.64
N LEU A 107 -18.77 -1.27 -4.68
CA LEU A 107 -20.07 -1.00 -4.06
C LEU A 107 -21.10 -0.49 -5.07
N LEU A 108 -20.68 0.33 -6.03
CA LEU A 108 -21.55 0.76 -7.13
C LEU A 108 -21.95 -0.40 -8.04
N LYS A 109 -21.03 -1.31 -8.34
CA LYS A 109 -21.29 -2.52 -9.13
C LYS A 109 -22.27 -3.47 -8.43
N GLU A 110 -22.14 -3.63 -7.12
CA GLU A 110 -23.07 -4.41 -6.29
C GLU A 110 -24.47 -3.79 -6.35
N LYS A 111 -24.60 -2.49 -6.08
CA LYS A 111 -25.90 -1.78 -6.15
C LYS A 111 -26.54 -1.83 -7.54
N ASP A 112 -25.75 -1.73 -8.61
CA ASP A 112 -26.26 -1.82 -9.99
C ASP A 112 -26.77 -3.25 -10.29
N LYS A 113 -26.08 -4.27 -9.77
CA LYS A 113 -26.51 -5.66 -9.89
C LYS A 113 -27.82 -5.91 -9.15
N ASP A 114 -27.96 -5.39 -7.93
CA ASP A 114 -29.18 -5.54 -7.14
C ASP A 114 -30.38 -4.90 -7.85
N LYS A 115 -30.19 -3.69 -8.42
CA LYS A 115 -31.20 -3.02 -9.23
C LYS A 115 -31.60 -3.83 -10.45
N PHE A 116 -30.62 -4.34 -11.20
CA PHE A 116 -30.89 -5.18 -12.37
C PHE A 116 -31.70 -6.44 -11.99
N GLN A 117 -31.38 -7.08 -10.86
CA GLN A 117 -32.13 -8.24 -10.38
C GLN A 117 -33.58 -7.88 -10.02
N GLN A 118 -33.79 -6.76 -9.32
CA GLN A 118 -35.13 -6.26 -8.99
C GLN A 118 -35.96 -5.94 -10.25
N GLU A 119 -35.35 -5.29 -11.24
CA GLU A 119 -36.00 -5.00 -12.51
C GLU A 119 -36.40 -6.27 -13.28
N MET A 120 -35.53 -7.29 -13.29
CA MET A 120 -35.83 -8.58 -13.90
C MET A 120 -37.00 -9.28 -13.21
N LEU A 121 -37.04 -9.31 -11.87
CA LEU A 121 -38.14 -9.90 -11.11
C LEU A 121 -39.47 -9.16 -11.36
N LEU A 122 -39.44 -7.82 -11.42
CA LEU A 122 -40.63 -7.03 -11.74
C LEU A 122 -41.12 -7.29 -13.17
N LYS A 123 -40.21 -7.50 -14.11
CA LYS A 123 -40.55 -7.82 -15.49
C LYS A 123 -41.17 -9.22 -15.62
N GLU A 124 -40.56 -10.22 -14.97
CA GLU A 124 -41.09 -11.59 -14.92
C GLU A 124 -42.49 -11.64 -14.29
N GLN A 125 -42.72 -10.90 -13.20
CA GLN A 125 -44.04 -10.81 -12.57
C GLN A 125 -45.09 -10.20 -13.51
N LYS A 126 -44.76 -9.11 -14.21
CA LYS A 126 -45.68 -8.51 -15.21
C LYS A 126 -46.01 -9.48 -16.35
N GLU A 127 -45.02 -10.22 -16.84
CA GLU A 127 -45.23 -11.21 -17.90
C GLU A 127 -46.17 -12.34 -17.44
N LEU A 128 -46.09 -12.76 -16.16
CA LEU A 128 -46.99 -13.75 -15.57
C LEU A 128 -48.42 -13.22 -15.38
N ASP A 129 -48.57 -11.98 -14.94
CA ASP A 129 -49.88 -11.33 -14.79
C ASP A 129 -50.57 -11.17 -16.15
N ASP A 130 -49.85 -10.70 -17.18
CA ASP A 130 -50.37 -10.57 -18.54
C ASP A 130 -50.82 -11.91 -19.11
N PHE A 131 -50.05 -12.99 -18.88
CA PHE A 131 -50.41 -14.34 -19.30
C PHE A 131 -51.69 -14.84 -18.58
N THR A 132 -51.83 -14.50 -17.30
CA THR A 132 -53.00 -14.84 -16.50
C THR A 132 -54.25 -14.13 -17.03
N ILE A 133 -54.16 -12.82 -17.31
CA ILE A 133 -55.26 -12.04 -17.88
C ILE A 133 -55.67 -12.60 -19.25
N MET A 134 -54.72 -12.90 -20.14
CA MET A 134 -55.02 -13.52 -21.45
C MET A 134 -55.73 -14.86 -21.33
N ARG A 135 -55.42 -15.66 -20.31
CA ARG A 135 -56.03 -16.97 -20.08
C ARG A 135 -57.46 -16.87 -19.55
N PHE A 136 -57.77 -15.83 -18.76
CA PHE A 136 -59.11 -15.59 -18.21
C PHE A 136 -60.04 -14.80 -19.16
N ALA A 137 -59.48 -14.07 -20.12
CA ALA A 137 -60.25 -13.34 -21.14
C ALA A 137 -60.77 -14.23 -22.29
N LYS A 138 -60.60 -15.55 -22.20
CA LYS A 138 -61.01 -16.56 -23.18
C LYS A 138 -62.02 -17.51 -22.55
#